data_AF-A0A0M4M2J0-F1
#
_entry.id   AF-A0A0M4M2J0-F1
#
_cell.length_a   1.000
_cell.length_b   1.000
_cell.length_c   1.000
_cell.angle_alpha   90.00
_cell.angle_beta   90.00
_cell.angle_gamma   90.00
#
_symmetry.space_group_name_H-M   'P 1'
#
loop_
_entity.id
_entity.type
_entity.pdbx_description
1 polymer ?
#
loop_
_entity_poly.entity_id
_entity_poly.type
_entity_poly.pdbx_seq_one_letter_code
_entity_poly.pdbx_strand_id
1 'polypeptide(L)'
;MCTLFHFFQILSSVLTMKLMLPFRTYIIQHFYQKQSSEEQSLWALLLALCLLTTVGIAIAFENIGGYLPCHLCLIERVPYYSAGILSLITSIIARFTRWFLLVRFFLLCICIIMIFSFILAIYHVGIEYNLWPAPPSCDSGSTKLIVDAQRLLKQLNHIHPPSCSQAAGYFSFLSFAGWNALASLVYTVLSFFVASRDLLSNHNSS
;
A
#
# COMPACT_ATOMS: atom_id res chain seq x y z
N MET A 1 23.85 -8.19 -11.74
CA MET A 1 23.79 -9.63 -11.38
C MET A 1 23.99 -9.90 -9.88
N CYS A 2 24.81 -9.15 -9.13
CA CYS A 2 24.97 -9.37 -7.68
C CYS A 2 23.73 -9.12 -6.81
N THR A 3 22.86 -8.16 -7.15
CA THR A 3 21.68 -7.81 -6.35
C THR A 3 20.58 -8.88 -6.39
N LEU A 4 20.41 -9.57 -7.53
CA LEU A 4 19.44 -10.65 -7.69
C LEU A 4 19.89 -11.93 -6.96
N PHE A 5 21.20 -12.17 -6.90
CA PHE A 5 21.79 -13.28 -6.16
C PHE A 5 21.65 -13.08 -4.64
N HIS A 6 21.92 -11.87 -4.14
CA HIS A 6 21.67 -11.51 -2.74
C HIS A 6 20.17 -11.60 -2.38
N PHE A 7 19.28 -11.18 -3.28
CA PHE A 7 17.84 -11.29 -3.07
C PHE A 7 17.38 -12.76 -2.94
N PHE A 8 17.83 -13.64 -3.83
CA PHE A 8 17.55 -15.08 -3.74
C PHE A 8 18.14 -15.72 -2.48
N GLN A 9 19.32 -15.27 -2.04
CA GLN A 9 19.97 -15.77 -0.83
C GLN A 9 19.27 -15.31 0.45
N ILE A 10 18.71 -14.09 0.47
CA ILE A 10 17.88 -13.58 1.57
C ILE A 10 16.53 -14.30 1.60
N LEU A 11 15.87 -14.47 0.46
CA LEU A 11 14.60 -15.20 0.37
C LEU A 11 14.78 -16.67 0.79
N SER A 12 15.85 -17.31 0.32
CA SER A 12 16.21 -18.69 0.66
C SER A 12 16.57 -18.85 2.12
N SER A 13 17.37 -17.95 2.72
CA SER A 13 17.73 -18.01 4.14
C SER A 13 16.54 -17.73 5.07
N VAL A 14 15.64 -16.83 4.69
CA VAL A 14 14.35 -16.62 5.39
C VAL A 14 13.46 -17.85 5.31
N LEU A 15 13.50 -18.61 4.20
CA LEU A 15 12.67 -19.81 4.01
C LEU A 15 13.27 -21.04 4.72
N THR A 16 14.60 -21.21 4.71
CA THR A 16 15.29 -22.35 5.33
C THR A 16 15.40 -22.24 6.85
N MET A 17 15.61 -21.04 7.42
CA MET A 17 15.61 -20.87 8.90
C MET A 17 14.25 -21.13 9.55
N LYS A 18 13.15 -20.94 8.82
CA LYS A 18 11.78 -21.12 9.32
C LYS A 18 11.42 -22.58 9.60
N LEU A 19 12.14 -23.55 9.05
CA LEU A 19 11.74 -24.96 9.11
C LEU A 19 12.19 -25.70 10.39
N MET A 20 13.09 -25.13 11.20
CA MET A 20 13.70 -25.86 12.33
C MET A 20 13.65 -25.17 13.72
N LEU A 21 13.18 -23.92 13.83
CA LEU A 21 13.18 -23.17 15.09
C LEU A 21 11.77 -22.95 15.64
N PRO A 22 11.55 -23.07 16.98
CA PRO A 22 10.28 -22.71 17.58
C PRO A 22 9.99 -21.21 17.39
N PHE A 23 8.73 -20.86 17.10
CA PHE A 23 8.27 -19.49 16.76
C PHE A 23 8.78 -18.41 17.72
N ARG A 24 8.87 -18.71 19.02
CA ARG A 24 9.39 -17.81 20.06
C ARG A 24 10.85 -17.40 19.82
N THR A 25 11.71 -18.34 19.45
CA THR A 25 13.14 -18.07 19.21
C THR A 25 13.35 -17.30 17.91
N TYR A 26 12.53 -17.58 16.89
CA TYR A 26 12.52 -16.84 15.64
C TYR A 26 12.20 -15.34 15.83
N ILE A 27 11.14 -15.03 16.60
CA ILE A 27 10.75 -13.65 16.89
C ILE A 27 11.86 -12.89 17.64
N ILE A 28 12.47 -13.51 18.65
CA ILE A 28 13.56 -12.88 19.41
C ILE A 28 14.77 -12.61 18.51
N GLN A 29 15.16 -13.57 17.68
CA GLN A 29 16.30 -13.41 16.78
C GLN A 29 16.03 -12.37 15.69
N HIS A 30 14.79 -12.24 15.23
CA HIS A 30 14.38 -11.19 14.30
C HIS A 30 14.58 -9.78 14.87
N PHE A 31 14.25 -9.56 16.15
CA PHE A 31 14.45 -8.26 16.82
C PHE A 31 15.92 -7.94 17.13
N TYR A 32 16.77 -8.97 17.31
CA TYR A 32 18.21 -8.82 17.60
C TYR A 32 19.08 -8.71 16.35
N GLN A 33 18.59 -9.14 15.18
CA GLN A 33 19.41 -9.17 13.97
C GLN A 33 19.64 -7.75 13.44
N LYS A 34 20.88 -7.28 13.59
CA LYS A 34 21.34 -6.01 13.06
C LYS A 34 21.30 -6.02 11.54
N GLN A 35 20.54 -5.09 10.97
CA GLN A 35 20.34 -5.03 9.53
C GLN A 35 21.45 -4.20 8.87
N SER A 36 22.03 -4.72 7.79
CA SER A 36 23.02 -3.96 7.02
C SER A 36 22.34 -2.85 6.20
N SER A 37 23.08 -1.78 5.90
CA SER A 37 22.57 -0.66 5.08
C SER A 37 22.13 -1.13 3.68
N GLU A 38 22.85 -2.10 3.10
CA GLU A 38 22.51 -2.73 1.82
C GLU A 38 21.16 -3.48 1.89
N GLU A 39 20.96 -4.27 2.94
CA GLU A 39 19.69 -4.98 3.14
C GLU A 39 18.53 -4.01 3.32
N GLN A 40 18.70 -2.94 4.09
CA GLN A 40 17.67 -1.90 4.26
C GLN A 40 17.32 -1.24 2.92
N SER A 41 18.34 -0.90 2.13
CA SER A 41 18.14 -0.33 0.80
C SER A 41 17.37 -1.27 -0.13
N LEU A 42 17.70 -2.58 -0.12
CA LEU A 42 17.01 -3.59 -0.92
C LEU A 42 15.55 -3.79 -0.50
N TRP A 43 15.25 -3.85 0.80
CA TRP A 43 13.88 -3.96 1.29
C TRP A 43 13.04 -2.73 0.92
N ALA A 44 13.59 -1.53 1.08
CA ALA A 44 12.93 -0.29 0.69
C ALA A 44 12.72 -0.20 -0.84
N LEU A 45 13.68 -0.68 -1.64
CA LEU A 45 13.54 -0.74 -3.09
C LEU A 45 12.45 -1.71 -3.52
N LEU A 46 12.42 -2.90 -2.91
CA LEU A 46 11.39 -3.90 -3.18
C LEU A 46 10.00 -3.36 -2.82
N LEU A 47 9.85 -2.73 -1.66
CA LEU A 47 8.60 -2.07 -1.26
C LEU A 47 8.18 -1.01 -2.29
N ALA A 48 9.12 -0.18 -2.76
CA ALA A 48 8.84 0.84 -3.78
C ALA A 48 8.35 0.19 -5.09
N LEU A 49 9.02 -0.85 -5.56
CA LEU A 49 8.63 -1.57 -6.78
C LEU A 49 7.25 -2.21 -6.64
N CYS A 50 6.95 -2.86 -5.51
CA CYS A 50 5.65 -3.46 -5.27
C CYS A 50 4.53 -2.41 -5.25
N LEU A 51 4.72 -1.31 -4.52
CA LEU A 51 3.74 -0.21 -4.45
C LEU A 51 3.47 0.41 -5.83
N LEU A 52 4.52 0.72 -6.59
CA LEU A 52 4.40 1.27 -7.94
C LEU A 52 3.75 0.27 -8.90
N THR A 53 4.07 -1.01 -8.78
CA THR A 53 3.45 -2.06 -9.59
C THR A 53 1.96 -2.19 -9.29
N THR A 54 1.55 -2.14 -8.01
CA THR A 54 0.12 -2.18 -7.63
C THR A 54 -0.66 -1.02 -8.27
N VAL A 55 -0.11 0.20 -8.25
CA VAL A 55 -0.78 1.34 -8.89
C VAL A 55 -0.74 1.25 -10.41
N GLY A 56 0.37 0.79 -10.99
CA GLY A 56 0.48 0.56 -12.42
C GLY A 56 -0.56 -0.44 -12.94
N ILE A 57 -0.83 -1.50 -12.16
CA ILE A 57 -1.90 -2.45 -12.45
C ILE A 57 -3.28 -1.78 -12.39
N ALA A 58 -3.54 -0.92 -11.40
CA ALA A 58 -4.80 -0.19 -11.31
C ALA A 58 -5.03 0.75 -12.51
N ILE A 59 -3.99 1.44 -12.96
CA ILE A 59 -4.03 2.31 -14.16
C ILE A 59 -4.21 1.46 -15.43
N ALA A 60 -3.58 0.29 -15.50
CA ALA A 60 -3.77 -0.63 -16.62
C ALA A 60 -5.22 -1.13 -16.69
N PHE A 61 -5.87 -1.43 -15.56
CA PHE A 61 -7.29 -1.81 -15.54
C PHE A 61 -8.21 -0.66 -15.97
N GLU A 62 -7.86 0.59 -15.66
CA GLU A 62 -8.62 1.75 -16.14
C GLU A 62 -8.48 1.94 -17.66
N ASN A 63 -7.25 1.96 -18.17
CA ASN A 63 -6.98 2.29 -19.58
C ASN A 63 -7.22 1.12 -20.54
N ILE A 64 -6.94 -0.11 -20.11
CA ILE A 64 -7.03 -1.32 -20.94
C ILE A 64 -8.31 -2.09 -20.62
N GLY A 65 -8.71 -2.13 -19.35
CA GLY A 65 -9.90 -2.86 -18.90
C GLY A 65 -11.21 -2.08 -19.02
N GLY A 66 -11.16 -0.76 -19.25
CA GLY A 66 -12.35 0.08 -19.41
C GLY A 66 -13.16 0.29 -18.12
N TYR A 67 -12.57 0.03 -16.95
CA TYR A 67 -13.22 0.25 -15.65
C TYR A 67 -13.14 1.73 -15.26
N LEU A 68 -14.29 2.39 -15.12
CA LEU A 68 -14.33 3.79 -14.66
C LEU A 68 -14.12 3.85 -13.13
N PRO A 69 -13.10 4.57 -12.64
CA PRO A 69 -12.89 4.72 -11.21
C PRO A 69 -13.92 5.69 -10.60
N CYS A 70 -14.41 5.35 -9.41
CA CYS A 70 -15.18 6.30 -8.60
C CYS A 70 -14.23 7.32 -7.92
N HIS A 71 -14.80 8.36 -7.31
CA HIS A 71 -14.00 9.38 -6.62
C HIS A 71 -13.15 8.78 -5.47
N LEU A 72 -13.69 7.81 -4.74
CA LEU A 72 -12.98 7.18 -3.61
C LEU A 72 -11.84 6.28 -4.09
N CYS A 73 -11.99 5.56 -5.22
CA CYS A 73 -10.90 4.83 -5.88
C CYS A 73 -9.70 5.74 -6.20
N LEU A 74 -9.96 6.99 -6.63
CA LEU A 74 -8.89 7.93 -6.94
C LEU A 74 -8.17 8.42 -5.68
N ILE A 75 -8.91 8.67 -4.60
CA ILE A 75 -8.34 9.05 -3.31
C ILE A 75 -7.46 7.94 -2.76
N GLU A 76 -7.90 6.68 -2.86
CA GLU A 76 -7.16 5.51 -2.39
C GLU A 76 -5.81 5.30 -3.11
N ARG A 77 -5.61 5.87 -4.31
CA ARG A 77 -4.32 5.83 -5.02
C ARG A 77 -3.27 6.79 -4.43
N VAL A 78 -3.68 7.86 -3.78
CA VAL A 78 -2.77 8.89 -3.23
C VAL A 78 -1.80 8.32 -2.18
N PRO A 79 -2.25 7.48 -1.21
CA PRO A 79 -1.34 6.78 -0.30
C PRO A 79 -0.27 5.96 -1.03
N TYR A 80 -0.60 5.29 -2.13
CA TYR A 80 0.39 4.49 -2.85
C TYR A 80 1.43 5.33 -3.58
N TYR A 81 1.04 6.47 -4.18
CA TYR A 81 2.01 7.38 -4.79
C TYR A 81 2.97 7.95 -3.75
N SER A 82 2.42 8.44 -2.64
CA SER A 82 3.23 9.02 -1.56
C SER A 82 4.15 7.98 -0.91
N ALA A 83 3.63 6.79 -0.57
CA ALA A 83 4.41 5.67 -0.03
C ALA A 83 5.46 5.18 -1.02
N GLY A 84 5.13 5.08 -2.32
CA GLY A 84 6.06 4.62 -3.37
C GLY A 84 7.25 5.56 -3.53
N ILE A 85 7.00 6.88 -3.62
CA ILE A 85 8.05 7.90 -3.70
C ILE A 85 8.90 7.88 -2.42
N LEU A 86 8.25 7.84 -1.25
CA LEU A 86 8.94 7.82 0.03
C LEU A 86 9.82 6.57 0.19
N SER A 87 9.34 5.41 -0.27
CA SER A 87 10.10 4.15 -0.25
C SER A 87 11.32 4.20 -1.18
N LEU A 88 11.20 4.83 -2.34
CA LEU A 88 12.32 5.03 -3.26
C LEU A 88 13.39 5.95 -2.65
N ILE A 89 12.98 7.07 -2.06
CA ILE A 89 13.88 7.98 -1.34
C ILE A 89 14.56 7.25 -0.19
N THR A 90 13.81 6.46 0.58
CA THR A 90 14.33 5.67 1.70
C THR A 90 15.41 4.69 1.24
N SER A 91 15.21 4.04 0.09
CA SER A 91 16.20 3.13 -0.50
C SER A 91 17.51 3.83 -0.87
N ILE A 92 17.42 5.02 -1.46
CA ILE A 92 18.59 5.85 -1.80
C ILE A 92 19.31 6.28 -0.51
N ILE A 93 18.57 6.79 0.48
CA ILE A 93 19.15 7.24 1.76
C ILE A 93 19.86 6.07 2.47
N ALA A 94 19.25 4.88 2.50
CA ALA A 94 19.84 3.68 3.08
C ALA A 94 21.13 3.23 2.37
N ARG A 95 21.26 3.51 1.07
CA ARG A 95 22.47 3.19 0.28
C ARG A 95 23.63 4.15 0.59
N PHE A 96 23.34 5.45 0.72
CA PHE A 96 24.38 6.49 0.84
C PHE A 96 24.69 6.89 2.28
N THR A 97 23.81 6.62 3.24
CA THR A 97 23.98 7.02 4.64
C THR A 97 23.98 5.81 5.56
N ARG A 98 24.74 5.89 6.66
CA ARG A 98 24.71 4.88 7.74
C ARG A 98 23.76 5.25 8.87
N TRP A 99 22.79 6.13 8.59
CA TRP A 99 21.88 6.67 9.60
C TRP A 99 20.67 5.75 9.77
N PHE A 100 20.89 4.63 10.46
CA PHE A 100 19.89 3.58 10.67
C PHE A 100 18.58 4.10 11.28
N LEU A 101 18.65 5.07 12.21
CA LEU A 101 17.46 5.67 12.82
C LEU A 101 16.61 6.46 11.82
N LEU A 102 17.24 7.15 10.85
CA LEU A 102 16.53 7.95 9.85
C LEU A 102 15.80 7.04 8.84
N VAL A 103 16.47 6.00 8.35
CA VAL A 103 15.87 5.00 7.45
C VAL A 103 14.68 4.33 8.12
N ARG A 104 14.83 3.97 9.40
CA ARG A 104 13.77 3.37 10.20
C ARG A 104 12.58 4.32 10.39
N PHE A 105 12.83 5.59 10.65
CA PHE A 105 11.78 6.60 10.73
C PHE A 105 10.96 6.67 9.43
N PHE A 106 11.61 6.71 8.27
CA PHE A 106 10.90 6.72 6.99
C PHE A 106 10.10 5.43 6.73
N LEU A 107 10.62 4.26 7.09
CA LEU A 107 9.87 3.01 7.01
C LEU A 107 8.61 3.02 7.88
N LEU A 108 8.67 3.63 9.08
CA LEU A 108 7.50 3.83 9.94
C LEU A 108 6.51 4.83 9.33
N CYS A 109 6.98 5.92 8.71
CA CYS A 109 6.10 6.83 7.97
C CYS A 109 5.36 6.11 6.83
N ILE A 110 6.04 5.25 6.07
CA ILE A 110 5.41 4.42 5.03
C ILE A 110 4.34 3.51 5.64
N CYS A 111 4.64 2.86 6.78
CA CYS A 111 3.67 2.03 7.49
C CYS A 111 2.40 2.81 7.86
N ILE A 112 2.56 4.03 8.40
CA ILE A 112 1.44 4.91 8.76
C ILE A 112 0.61 5.29 7.53
N ILE A 113 1.25 5.65 6.41
CA ILE A 113 0.55 5.97 5.16
C ILE A 113 -0.28 4.77 4.68
N MET A 114 0.27 3.55 4.76
CA MET A 114 -0.45 2.34 4.36
C MET A 114 -1.58 1.96 5.32
N ILE A 115 -1.47 2.28 6.61
CA ILE A 115 -2.58 2.16 7.56
C ILE A 115 -3.74 3.08 7.14
N PHE A 116 -3.46 4.32 6.74
CA PHE A 116 -4.49 5.22 6.22
C PHE A 116 -5.16 4.66 4.97
N SER A 117 -4.37 4.08 4.05
CA SER A 117 -4.92 3.42 2.85
C SER A 117 -5.82 2.23 3.22
N PHE A 118 -5.42 1.42 4.20
CA PHE A 118 -6.21 0.29 4.68
C PHE A 118 -7.55 0.73 5.30
N ILE A 119 -7.54 1.78 6.12
CA ILE A 119 -8.76 2.34 6.72
C ILE A 119 -9.71 2.87 5.64
N LEU A 120 -9.17 3.60 4.65
CA LEU A 120 -9.97 4.09 3.52
C LEU A 120 -10.59 2.93 2.72
N ALA A 121 -9.82 1.88 2.44
CA ALA A 121 -10.30 0.72 1.71
C ALA A 121 -11.39 -0.05 2.49
N ILE A 122 -11.26 -0.20 3.81
CA ILE A 122 -12.33 -0.78 4.65
C ILE A 122 -13.60 0.08 4.57
N TYR A 123 -13.45 1.40 4.65
CA TYR A 123 -14.58 2.32 4.54
C TYR A 123 -15.29 2.17 3.19
N HIS A 124 -14.52 2.09 2.10
CA HIS A 124 -15.05 1.91 0.75
C HIS A 124 -15.78 0.56 0.59
N VAL A 125 -15.17 -0.53 1.03
CA VAL A 125 -15.81 -1.85 1.04
C VAL A 125 -17.10 -1.83 1.86
N GLY A 126 -17.10 -1.13 3.00
CA GLY A 126 -18.31 -0.99 3.80
C GLY A 126 -19.39 -0.13 3.15
N ILE A 127 -19.04 0.87 2.34
CA ILE A 127 -20.00 1.60 1.50
C ILE A 127 -20.58 0.67 0.42
N GLU A 128 -19.77 -0.16 -0.23
CA GLU A 128 -20.23 -1.15 -1.22
C GLU A 128 -21.19 -2.17 -0.61
N TYR A 129 -20.95 -2.59 0.63
CA TYR A 129 -21.87 -3.45 1.39
C TYR A 129 -23.04 -2.70 2.03
N ASN A 130 -23.19 -1.39 1.77
CA ASN A 130 -24.22 -0.52 2.36
C ASN A 130 -24.22 -0.50 3.91
N LEU A 131 -23.07 -0.78 4.53
CA LEU A 131 -22.88 -0.68 5.98
C LEU A 131 -22.75 0.79 6.43
N TRP A 132 -22.21 1.64 5.57
CA TRP A 132 -22.06 3.08 5.81
C TRP A 132 -22.55 3.91 4.63
N PRO A 133 -23.02 5.14 4.88
CA PRO A 133 -23.40 6.06 3.81
C PRO A 133 -22.16 6.51 3.03
N ALA A 134 -22.30 6.60 1.71
CA ALA A 134 -21.30 7.21 0.84
C ALA A 134 -21.11 8.70 1.19
N PRO A 135 -19.89 9.25 1.05
CA PRO A 135 -19.67 10.67 1.26
C PRO A 135 -20.46 11.49 0.24
N PRO A 136 -20.86 12.74 0.56
CA PRO A 136 -21.64 13.59 -0.35
C PRO A 136 -20.96 13.85 -1.69
N SER A 137 -19.61 13.79 -1.71
CA SER A 137 -18.80 13.93 -2.92
C SER A 137 -18.94 12.76 -3.90
N CYS A 138 -19.56 11.65 -3.48
CA CYS A 138 -19.71 10.44 -4.28
C CYS A 138 -21.12 9.82 -4.24
N ASP A 139 -22.07 10.44 -3.52
CA ASP A 139 -23.46 10.03 -3.48
C ASP A 139 -24.23 10.60 -4.70
N SER A 140 -24.81 9.70 -5.49
CA SER A 140 -25.58 10.04 -6.69
C SER A 140 -27.06 10.34 -6.38
N GLY A 141 -27.46 10.42 -5.10
CA GLY A 141 -28.85 10.55 -4.65
C GLY A 141 -29.39 11.98 -4.48
N SER A 142 -28.57 12.96 -4.08
CA SER A 142 -29.05 14.26 -3.57
C SER A 142 -28.90 15.45 -4.54
N THR A 143 -28.28 15.24 -5.70
CA THR A 143 -27.99 16.26 -6.72
C THR A 143 -28.73 15.98 -8.05
N LYS A 144 -29.83 15.22 -8.02
CA LYS A 144 -30.61 14.87 -9.22
C LYS A 144 -31.58 15.98 -9.62
N LEU A 145 -32.47 16.41 -8.72
CA LEU A 145 -33.58 17.32 -9.10
C LEU A 145 -33.20 18.76 -9.51
N ILE A 146 -32.16 19.36 -8.94
CA ILE A 146 -31.78 20.75 -9.27
C ILE A 146 -30.86 20.82 -10.50
N VAL A 147 -30.19 19.72 -10.83
CA VAL A 147 -29.16 19.70 -11.87
C VAL A 147 -29.71 19.22 -13.22
N ASP A 148 -30.82 18.47 -13.24
CA ASP A 148 -31.41 17.89 -14.47
C ASP A 148 -31.71 18.93 -15.57
N ALA A 149 -32.07 20.17 -15.24
CA ALA A 149 -32.32 21.23 -16.22
C ALA A 149 -31.04 21.87 -16.80
N GLN A 150 -29.94 21.91 -16.05
CA GLN A 150 -28.63 22.42 -16.52
C GLN A 150 -27.73 21.30 -17.10
N ARG A 151 -28.02 20.02 -16.78
CA ARG A 151 -27.24 18.85 -17.21
C ARG A 151 -27.46 18.47 -18.67
N LEU A 152 -28.67 18.60 -19.21
CA LEU A 152 -28.95 18.19 -20.60
C LEU A 152 -28.09 18.93 -21.64
N LEU A 153 -27.70 20.18 -21.37
CA LEU A 153 -26.82 20.98 -22.25
C LEU A 153 -25.31 20.75 -22.01
N LYS A 154 -24.90 20.15 -20.89
CA LYS A 154 -23.50 19.80 -20.59
C LYS A 154 -23.19 18.29 -20.74
N GLN A 155 -24.22 17.46 -20.89
CA GLN A 155 -24.14 15.99 -20.96
C GLN A 155 -23.51 15.41 -22.23
N LEU A 156 -23.11 16.24 -23.20
CA LEU A 156 -22.33 15.79 -24.35
C LEU A 156 -20.81 15.76 -24.10
N ASN A 157 -20.30 16.43 -23.04
CA ASN A 157 -18.85 16.66 -22.87
C ASN A 157 -18.23 16.13 -21.58
N HIS A 158 -19.00 15.56 -20.64
CA HIS A 158 -18.42 15.05 -19.39
C HIS A 158 -19.01 13.70 -19.01
N ILE A 159 -18.19 12.65 -19.18
CA ILE A 159 -18.33 11.32 -18.60
C ILE A 159 -18.57 11.49 -17.10
N HIS A 160 -19.77 11.15 -16.62
CA HIS A 160 -20.07 11.21 -15.20
C HIS A 160 -19.42 10.00 -14.51
N PRO A 161 -18.55 10.20 -13.50
CA PRO A 161 -17.96 9.09 -12.78
C PRO A 161 -19.04 8.30 -12.00
N PRO A 162 -18.90 6.97 -11.86
CA PRO A 162 -19.87 6.12 -11.17
C PRO A 162 -19.90 6.41 -9.67
N SER A 163 -21.02 6.09 -9.02
CA SER A 163 -21.20 6.23 -7.56
C SER A 163 -20.31 5.27 -6.78
N CYS A 164 -19.78 5.72 -5.65
CA CYS A 164 -18.91 4.90 -4.78
C CYS A 164 -19.63 3.73 -4.08
N SER A 165 -20.96 3.71 -4.07
CA SER A 165 -21.76 2.59 -3.55
C SER A 165 -21.87 1.41 -4.51
N GLN A 166 -21.49 1.60 -5.77
CA GLN A 166 -21.50 0.55 -6.77
C GLN A 166 -20.07 0.11 -7.04
N ALA A 167 -19.76 -1.15 -6.74
CA ALA A 167 -18.46 -1.73 -7.07
C ALA A 167 -18.21 -1.63 -8.59
N ALA A 168 -17.08 -1.03 -8.98
CA ALA A 168 -16.71 -0.88 -10.40
C ALA A 168 -16.52 -2.24 -11.10
N GLY A 169 -16.24 -3.29 -10.34
CA GLY A 169 -16.15 -4.67 -10.79
C GLY A 169 -15.76 -5.59 -9.64
N TYR A 170 -16.12 -6.86 -9.78
CA TYR A 170 -15.67 -7.93 -8.88
C TYR A 170 -14.58 -8.73 -9.58
N PHE A 171 -13.43 -8.83 -8.93
CA PHE A 171 -12.33 -9.69 -9.38
C PHE A 171 -12.15 -10.82 -8.38
N SER A 172 -12.38 -12.07 -8.79
CA SER A 172 -12.25 -13.26 -7.93
C SER A 172 -12.93 -13.09 -6.56
N PHE A 173 -14.23 -12.75 -6.56
CA PHE A 173 -15.12 -12.59 -5.40
C PHE A 173 -14.93 -11.32 -4.55
N LEU A 174 -13.84 -10.57 -4.70
CA LEU A 174 -13.64 -9.28 -4.04
C LEU A 174 -13.84 -8.12 -5.02
N SER A 175 -14.36 -7.01 -4.53
CA SER A 175 -14.34 -5.74 -5.26
C SER A 175 -12.90 -5.21 -5.37
N PHE A 176 -12.68 -4.23 -6.24
CA PHE A 176 -11.40 -3.53 -6.31
C PHE A 176 -11.01 -2.88 -4.96
N ALA A 177 -12.00 -2.36 -4.21
CA ALA A 177 -11.79 -1.85 -2.87
C ALA A 177 -11.35 -2.96 -1.89
N GLY A 178 -11.92 -4.16 -2.01
CA GLY A 178 -11.51 -5.33 -1.21
C GLY A 178 -10.06 -5.74 -1.47
N TRP A 179 -9.65 -5.80 -2.74
CA TRP A 179 -8.25 -6.07 -3.09
C TRP A 179 -7.30 -4.99 -2.57
N ASN A 180 -7.74 -3.73 -2.61
CA ASN A 180 -6.98 -2.61 -2.05
C ASN A 180 -6.80 -2.73 -0.54
N ALA A 181 -7.85 -3.14 0.20
CA ALA A 181 -7.76 -3.39 1.63
C ALA A 181 -6.73 -4.49 1.94
N LEU A 182 -6.78 -5.61 1.20
CA LEU A 182 -5.83 -6.71 1.39
C LEU A 182 -4.38 -6.27 1.08
N ALA A 183 -4.18 -5.57 -0.04
CA ALA A 183 -2.87 -5.08 -0.44
C ALA A 183 -2.29 -4.10 0.58
N SER A 184 -3.08 -3.12 1.02
CA SER A 184 -2.68 -2.14 2.04
C SER A 184 -2.28 -2.81 3.35
N LEU A 185 -3.05 -3.81 3.81
CA LEU A 185 -2.72 -4.58 5.00
C LEU A 185 -1.37 -5.29 4.87
N VAL A 186 -1.13 -5.96 3.74
CA VAL A 186 0.15 -6.64 3.46
C VAL A 186 1.31 -5.65 3.50
N TYR A 187 1.16 -4.47 2.89
CA TYR A 187 2.21 -3.44 2.90
C TYR A 187 2.45 -2.84 4.29
N THR A 188 1.40 -2.63 5.09
CA THR A 188 1.52 -2.23 6.50
C THR A 188 2.31 -3.28 7.30
N VAL A 189 1.95 -4.55 7.19
CA VAL A 189 2.64 -5.63 7.92
C VAL A 189 4.10 -5.75 7.48
N LEU A 190 4.38 -5.71 6.18
CA LEU A 190 5.75 -5.79 5.65
C LEU A 190 6.62 -4.61 6.09
N SER A 191 6.12 -3.38 5.95
CA SER A 191 6.86 -2.18 6.36
C SER A 191 7.11 -2.16 7.86
N PHE A 192 6.12 -2.51 8.69
CA PHE A 192 6.29 -2.66 10.13
C PHE A 192 7.28 -3.75 10.49
N PHE A 193 7.19 -4.93 9.85
CA PHE A 193 8.08 -6.06 10.10
C PHE A 193 9.53 -5.69 9.81
N VAL A 194 9.81 -5.01 8.68
CA VAL A 194 11.16 -4.52 8.36
C VAL A 194 11.60 -3.42 9.33
N ALA A 195 10.74 -2.45 9.65
CA ALA A 195 11.05 -1.37 10.59
C ALA A 195 11.26 -1.84 12.03
N SER A 196 10.72 -3.01 12.40
CA SER A 196 10.84 -3.60 13.73
C SER A 196 12.17 -4.34 13.97
N ARG A 197 12.94 -4.61 12.91
CA ARG A 197 14.28 -5.21 13.05
C ARG A 197 15.21 -4.21 13.75
N ASP A 198 16.18 -4.73 14.48
CA ASP A 198 17.20 -3.94 15.18
C ASP A 198 16.67 -3.08 16.37
N LEU A 199 15.44 -3.34 16.82
CA LEU A 199 14.80 -2.62 17.92
C LEU A 199 15.57 -2.74 19.24
N LEU A 200 16.09 -3.94 19.53
CA LEU A 200 16.71 -4.28 20.81
C LEU A 200 18.24 -4.21 20.78
N SER A 201 18.87 -4.07 19.60
CA SER A 201 20.32 -3.93 19.49
C SER A 201 20.85 -2.63 20.09
N ASN A 202 20.06 -1.55 20.06
CA ASN A 202 20.50 -0.22 20.50
C ASN A 202 20.59 -0.07 22.03
N HIS A 203 19.96 -0.96 22.81
CA HIS A 203 19.93 -0.86 24.27
C HIS A 203 21.14 -1.50 24.98
N ASN A 204 21.96 -2.28 24.27
CA ASN A 204 23.12 -2.98 24.85
C ASN A 204 24.46 -2.27 24.60
N SER A 205 24.46 -1.10 23.96
CA SER A 205 25.66 -0.32 23.63
C SER A 205 25.84 0.93 24.49
N SER A 206 25.11 1.04 25.60
CA SER A 206 25.23 2.11 26.61
C SER A 206 25.77 1.56 27.92
#